data_AF-A0A3Q2DQ41-F1
#
_entry.id   AF-A0A3Q2DQ41-F1
#
_cell.length_a   1.000
_cell.length_b   1.000
_cell.length_c   1.000
_cell.angle_alpha   90.00
_cell.angle_beta   90.00
_cell.angle_gamma   90.00
#
_symmetry.space_group_name_H-M   'P 1'
#
loop_
_entity.id
_entity.type
_entity.pdbx_description
1 polymer ?
#
loop_
_entity_poly.entity_id
_entity_poly.type
_entity_poly.pdbx_seq_one_letter_code
_entity_poly.pdbx_strand_id
1 'polypeptide(L)'
;MNEKMCLTLQWDLVCENRYKNPLTTAIHYIGVLLGVLFSGHLSDRFGRKLLLFIMMAVQTVGLTAQIFSPSWEAFLLIYFIVGAGECSNYVIAYVLGMNFDLLHSVSLGYMAMPAAAFFLRDWRMLLIPMAVSGLIYIPLWW
;
A
#
# COMPACT_ATOMS: atom_id res chain seq x y z
N MET A 1 -29.17 -2.73 23.61
CA MET A 1 -28.36 -1.78 22.81
C MET A 1 -27.06 -2.41 22.29
N ASN A 2 -27.02 -3.73 22.02
CA ASN A 2 -25.81 -4.42 21.53
C ASN A 2 -26.00 -5.09 20.16
N GLU A 3 -27.22 -5.15 19.63
CA GLU A 3 -27.52 -5.89 18.40
C GLU A 3 -27.46 -5.01 17.13
N LYS A 4 -27.59 -3.69 17.28
CA LYS A 4 -27.64 -2.77 16.14
C LYS A 4 -26.27 -2.44 15.52
N MET A 5 -25.16 -2.86 16.15
CA MET A 5 -23.81 -2.64 15.64
C MET A 5 -23.24 -3.83 14.85
N CYS A 6 -24.03 -4.89 14.64
CA CYS A 6 -23.67 -6.02 13.79
C CYS A 6 -24.05 -5.79 12.30
N LEU A 7 -24.86 -4.76 12.01
CA LEU A 7 -25.50 -4.58 10.69
C LEU A 7 -24.78 -3.64 9.71
N THR A 8 -23.59 -3.11 10.03
CA THR A 8 -22.93 -2.10 9.18
C THR A 8 -21.45 -2.31 8.94
N LEU A 9 -21.01 -3.52 8.59
CA LEU A 9 -19.78 -3.69 7.83
C LEU A 9 -20.00 -4.85 6.86
N GLN A 10 -19.71 -4.63 5.56
CA GLN A 10 -19.83 -5.55 4.41
C GLN A 10 -19.17 -6.95 4.62
N TRP A 11 -18.56 -7.16 5.77
CA TRP A 11 -17.96 -8.40 6.22
C TRP A 11 -18.26 -8.57 7.70
N ASP A 12 -18.92 -9.67 8.06
CA ASP A 12 -19.24 -10.10 9.43
C ASP A 12 -17.96 -10.47 10.22
N LEU A 13 -17.02 -9.53 10.32
CA LEU A 13 -15.65 -9.76 10.78
C LEU A 13 -15.48 -9.53 12.29
N VAL A 14 -16.46 -8.93 12.96
CA VAL A 14 -16.24 -8.32 14.29
C VAL A 14 -16.70 -9.20 15.45
N CYS A 15 -17.62 -10.14 15.24
CA CYS A 15 -18.15 -10.95 16.35
C CYS A 15 -17.43 -12.28 16.60
N GLU A 16 -16.78 -12.90 15.59
CA GLU A 16 -16.15 -14.24 15.77
C GLU A 16 -14.67 -14.32 15.37
N ASN A 17 -14.13 -13.35 14.63
CA ASN A 17 -12.82 -13.48 13.96
C ASN A 17 -11.80 -12.38 14.31
N ARG A 18 -11.62 -12.09 15.61
CA ARG A 18 -10.66 -11.07 16.09
C ARG A 18 -9.21 -11.32 15.65
N TYR A 19 -8.85 -12.57 15.35
CA TYR A 19 -7.51 -12.97 14.89
C TYR A 19 -7.22 -12.59 13.43
N LYS A 20 -8.23 -12.30 12.61
CA LYS A 20 -8.05 -11.97 11.18
C LYS A 20 -7.32 -10.64 10.94
N ASN A 21 -7.58 -9.64 11.79
CA ASN A 21 -6.87 -8.36 11.72
C ASN A 21 -5.35 -8.50 11.94
N PRO A 22 -4.86 -9.05 13.05
CA PRO A 22 -3.41 -9.17 13.27
C PRO A 22 -2.72 -10.10 12.27
N LEU A 23 -3.42 -11.12 11.76
CA LEU A 23 -2.89 -11.96 10.69
C LEU A 23 -2.68 -11.18 9.38
N THR A 24 -3.61 -10.31 9.02
CA THR A 24 -3.51 -9.48 7.81
C THR A 24 -2.30 -8.57 7.86
N THR A 25 -2.13 -7.86 8.98
CA THR A 25 -0.98 -6.98 9.18
C THR A 25 0.32 -7.79 9.21
N ALA A 26 0.35 -8.94 9.88
CA ALA A 26 1.53 -9.80 9.90
C ALA A 26 1.94 -10.26 8.49
N ILE A 27 0.98 -10.75 7.69
CA ILE A 27 1.23 -11.18 6.30
C ILE A 27 1.74 -10.01 5.46
N HIS A 28 1.16 -8.83 5.62
CA HIS A 28 1.63 -7.62 4.93
C HIS A 28 3.09 -7.31 5.26
N TYR A 29 3.46 -7.32 6.54
CA TYR A 29 4.84 -7.06 6.94
C TYR A 29 5.82 -8.16 6.50
N ILE A 30 5.39 -9.41 6.42
CA ILE A 30 6.19 -10.48 5.80
C ILE A 30 6.42 -10.17 4.31
N GLY A 31 5.39 -9.71 3.60
CA GLY A 31 5.51 -9.24 2.21
C GLY A 31 6.49 -8.08 2.07
N VAL A 32 6.41 -7.09 2.96
CA VAL A 32 7.36 -5.97 3.05
C VAL A 32 8.80 -6.44 3.23
N LEU A 33 9.04 -7.36 4.18
CA LEU A 33 10.37 -7.89 4.46
C LEU A 33 10.97 -8.61 3.25
N LEU A 34 10.18 -9.45 2.58
CA LEU A 34 10.64 -10.14 1.39
C LEU A 34 10.86 -9.14 0.24
N GLY A 35 9.93 -8.20 0.05
CA GLY A 35 10.00 -7.16 -0.97
C GLY A 35 11.30 -6.36 -0.90
N VAL A 36 11.67 -5.86 0.27
CA VAL A 36 12.88 -5.05 0.42
C VAL A 36 14.18 -5.84 0.20
N LEU A 37 14.21 -7.12 0.60
CA LEU A 37 15.36 -8.00 0.36
C LEU A 37 15.56 -8.25 -1.13
N PHE A 38 14.48 -8.57 -1.84
CA PHE A 38 14.53 -8.80 -3.29
C PHE A 38 14.78 -7.52 -4.06
N SER A 39 14.16 -6.40 -3.68
CA SER A 39 14.33 -5.12 -4.34
C SER A 39 15.75 -4.59 -4.19
N GLY A 40 16.38 -4.77 -3.03
CA GLY A 40 17.79 -4.43 -2.83
C GLY A 40 18.69 -5.17 -3.81
N HIS A 41 18.54 -6.49 -3.89
CA HIS A 41 19.36 -7.32 -4.77
C HIS A 41 19.09 -7.06 -6.27
N LEU A 42 17.82 -6.84 -6.66
CA LEU A 42 17.46 -6.50 -8.04
C LEU A 42 17.92 -5.08 -8.43
N SER A 43 17.88 -4.12 -7.48
CA SER A 43 18.24 -2.72 -7.71
C SER A 43 19.68 -2.59 -8.17
N ASP A 44 20.56 -3.39 -7.56
CA ASP A 44 21.99 -3.38 -7.88
C ASP A 44 22.30 -4.05 -9.23
N ARG A 45 21.43 -4.93 -9.73
CA ARG A 45 21.64 -5.66 -11.00
C ARG A 45 20.93 -5.05 -12.21
N PHE A 46 19.70 -4.58 -12.05
CA PHE A 46 18.86 -4.08 -13.15
C PHE A 46 18.81 -2.54 -13.24
N GLY A 47 19.42 -1.85 -12.27
CA GLY A 47 19.43 -0.40 -12.20
C GLY A 47 18.23 0.18 -11.42
N ARG A 48 18.51 1.20 -10.59
CA ARG A 48 17.56 1.79 -9.63
C ARG A 48 16.30 2.38 -10.27
N LYS A 49 16.42 3.02 -11.45
CA LYS A 49 15.28 3.64 -12.14
C LYS A 49 14.28 2.60 -12.67
N LEU A 50 14.75 1.54 -13.32
CA LEU A 50 13.87 0.50 -13.87
C LEU A 50 13.09 -0.20 -12.75
N LEU A 51 13.78 -0.52 -11.65
CA LEU A 51 13.15 -1.20 -10.54
C LEU A 51 12.05 -0.36 -9.87
N LEU A 52 12.25 0.95 -9.73
CA LEU A 52 11.21 1.87 -9.24
C LEU A 52 9.92 1.76 -10.06
N PHE A 53 10.02 1.86 -11.39
CA PHE A 53 8.83 1.79 -12.24
C PHE A 53 8.12 0.44 -12.14
N ILE A 54 8.87 -0.66 -12.06
CA ILE A 54 8.29 -2.00 -11.89
C ILE A 54 7.54 -2.10 -10.56
N MET A 55 8.18 -1.70 -9.46
CA MET A 55 7.58 -1.82 -8.12
C MET A 55 6.38 -0.88 -7.95
N MET A 56 6.43 0.31 -8.55
CA MET A 56 5.31 1.25 -8.59
C MET A 56 4.13 0.75 -9.44
N ALA A 57 4.40 0.11 -10.57
CA ALA A 57 3.37 -0.54 -11.36
C ALA A 57 2.70 -1.69 -10.58
N VAL A 58 3.51 -2.55 -9.94
CA VAL A 58 3.01 -3.64 -9.09
C VAL A 58 2.14 -3.11 -7.94
N GLN A 59 2.57 -2.03 -7.28
CA GLN A 59 1.80 -1.38 -6.21
C GLN A 59 0.47 -0.83 -6.74
N THR A 60 0.47 -0.11 -7.86
CA THR A 60 -0.75 0.52 -8.42
C THR A 60 -1.76 -0.52 -8.90
N VAL A 61 -1.29 -1.56 -9.59
CA VAL A 61 -2.14 -2.68 -10.02
C VAL A 61 -2.65 -3.47 -8.81
N GLY A 62 -1.82 -3.66 -7.79
CA GLY A 62 -2.23 -4.32 -6.56
C GLY A 62 -3.31 -3.53 -5.80
N LEU A 63 -3.16 -2.22 -5.66
CA LEU A 63 -4.16 -1.37 -4.99
C LEU A 63 -5.50 -1.36 -5.73
N THR A 64 -5.48 -1.28 -7.07
CA THR A 64 -6.70 -1.36 -7.87
C THR A 64 -7.34 -2.75 -7.77
N ALA A 65 -6.56 -3.82 -7.78
CA ALA A 65 -7.07 -5.18 -7.56
C ALA A 65 -7.68 -5.37 -6.16
N GLN A 66 -7.13 -4.73 -5.11
CA GLN A 66 -7.72 -4.77 -3.76
C GLN A 66 -9.11 -4.15 -3.70
N ILE A 67 -9.36 -3.08 -4.47
CA ILE A 67 -10.69 -2.45 -4.54
C ILE A 67 -11.72 -3.46 -5.06
N PHE A 68 -11.37 -4.30 -6.02
CA PHE A 68 -12.31 -5.27 -6.60
C PHE A 68 -12.39 -6.59 -5.84
N SER A 69 -11.59 -6.80 -4.78
CA SER A 69 -11.55 -8.09 -4.07
C SER A 69 -12.89 -8.44 -3.40
N PRO A 70 -13.52 -9.56 -3.78
CA PRO A 70 -14.77 -10.04 -3.18
C PRO A 70 -14.55 -11.12 -2.12
N SER A 71 -13.30 -11.54 -1.84
CA SER A 71 -12.96 -12.56 -0.83
C SER A 71 -11.80 -12.11 0.07
N TRP A 72 -11.83 -12.57 1.33
CA TRP A 72 -10.79 -12.27 2.32
C TRP A 72 -9.41 -12.82 1.93
N GLU A 73 -9.37 -14.02 1.35
CA GLU A 73 -8.13 -14.66 0.92
C GLU A 73 -7.50 -13.94 -0.29
N ALA A 74 -8.32 -13.53 -1.26
CA ALA A 74 -7.84 -12.72 -2.38
C ALA A 74 -7.31 -11.37 -1.88
N PHE A 75 -7.98 -10.76 -0.88
CA PHE A 75 -7.49 -9.54 -0.26
C PHE A 75 -6.10 -9.75 0.36
N LEU A 76 -5.90 -10.82 1.14
CA LEU A 76 -4.60 -11.13 1.76
C LEU A 76 -3.46 -11.29 0.74
N LEU A 77 -3.70 -12.04 -0.35
CA LEU A 77 -2.68 -12.27 -1.38
C LEU A 77 -2.28 -10.96 -2.06
N ILE A 78 -3.25 -10.12 -2.40
CA ILE A 78 -2.97 -8.83 -3.04
C ILE A 78 -2.32 -7.87 -2.04
N TYR A 79 -2.72 -7.91 -0.77
CA TYR A 79 -2.16 -7.08 0.30
C TYR A 79 -0.69 -7.43 0.60
N PHE A 80 -0.31 -8.70 0.45
CA PHE A 80 1.07 -9.16 0.50
C PHE A 80 1.90 -8.59 -0.66
N ILE A 81 1.39 -8.66 -1.90
CA ILE A 81 2.08 -8.15 -3.09
C ILE A 81 2.26 -6.63 -3.02
N VAL A 82 1.24 -5.90 -2.57
CA VAL A 82 1.32 -4.44 -2.38
C VAL A 82 2.34 -4.09 -1.32
N GLY A 83 2.38 -4.83 -0.20
CA GLY A 83 3.41 -4.63 0.84
C GLY A 83 4.84 -4.78 0.32
N ALA A 84 5.08 -5.74 -0.58
CA ALA A 84 6.39 -5.90 -1.21
C ALA A 84 6.79 -4.70 -2.10
N GLY A 85 5.82 -4.05 -2.76
CA GLY A 85 6.04 -2.88 -3.60
C GLY A 85 6.23 -1.57 -2.82
N GLU A 86 5.45 -1.36 -1.75
CA GLU A 86 5.45 -0.12 -0.95
C GLU A 86 6.84 0.24 -0.42
N CYS A 87 7.46 -0.68 0.32
CA CYS A 87 8.74 -0.39 0.97
C CYS A 87 9.90 -0.31 -0.03
N SER A 88 9.83 -1.08 -1.12
CA SER A 88 10.80 -1.02 -2.21
C SER A 88 10.82 0.37 -2.84
N ASN A 89 9.66 0.96 -3.10
CA ASN A 89 9.54 2.32 -3.63
C ASN A 89 10.10 3.35 -2.66
N TYR A 90 9.79 3.23 -1.36
CA TYR A 90 10.30 4.15 -0.34
C TYR A 90 11.84 4.14 -0.26
N VAL A 91 12.45 2.95 -0.23
CA VAL A 91 13.91 2.81 -0.15
C VAL A 91 14.59 3.35 -1.39
N ILE A 92 14.09 3.03 -2.59
CA ILE A 92 14.75 3.48 -3.83
C ILE A 92 14.54 4.99 -4.03
N ALA A 93 13.37 5.54 -3.66
CA ALA A 93 13.12 6.99 -3.66
C ALA A 93 14.04 7.72 -2.67
N TYR A 94 14.26 7.18 -1.48
CA TYR A 94 15.19 7.75 -0.51
C TYR A 94 16.63 7.79 -1.05
N VAL A 95 17.05 6.71 -1.72
CA VAL A 95 18.39 6.59 -2.32
C VAL A 95 18.59 7.55 -3.51
N LEU A 96 17.54 7.80 -4.31
CA LEU A 96 17.60 8.74 -5.44
C LEU A 96 17.35 10.20 -5.04
N GLY A 97 16.65 10.42 -3.93
CA GLY A 97 16.05 11.70 -3.54
C GLY A 97 16.69 12.34 -2.31
N MET A 98 18.01 12.18 -2.11
CA MET A 98 18.79 12.85 -1.05
C MET A 98 18.86 14.40 -1.18
N ASN A 99 17.76 15.04 -1.55
CA ASN A 99 17.56 16.48 -1.48
C ASN A 99 16.56 16.78 -0.35
N PHE A 100 16.92 17.73 0.54
CA PHE A 100 16.13 18.10 1.72
C PHE A 100 14.65 18.42 1.41
N ASP A 101 14.36 18.90 0.19
CA ASP A 101 13.01 19.23 -0.26
C ASP A 101 12.10 18.01 -0.40
N LEU A 102 12.66 16.85 -0.77
CA LEU A 102 11.86 15.63 -0.95
C LEU A 102 11.44 15.03 0.40
N LEU A 103 12.32 15.10 1.41
CA LEU A 103 12.01 14.70 2.79
C LEU A 103 10.84 15.51 3.37
N HIS A 104 10.83 16.84 3.16
CA HIS A 104 9.71 17.68 3.59
C HIS A 104 8.40 17.30 2.88
N SER A 105 8.46 17.00 1.58
CA SER A 105 7.27 16.60 0.81
C SER A 105 6.66 15.27 1.30
N VAL A 106 7.50 14.31 1.68
CA VAL A 106 7.05 13.00 2.22
C VAL A 106 6.41 13.18 3.60
N SER A 107 7.02 13.97 4.48
CA SER A 107 6.46 14.25 5.81
C SER A 107 5.10 14.98 5.73
N LEU A 108 4.95 15.93 4.81
CA LEU A 108 3.67 16.59 4.55
C LEU A 108 2.60 15.62 4.05
N GLY A 109 2.98 14.67 3.18
CA GLY A 109 2.08 13.62 2.70
C GLY A 109 1.55 12.72 3.83
N TYR A 110 2.42 12.28 4.73
CA TYR A 110 2.01 11.47 5.90
C TYR A 110 1.12 12.25 6.88
N MET A 111 1.28 13.57 7.01
CA MET A 111 0.39 14.41 7.83
C MET A 111 -0.98 14.64 7.17
N ALA A 112 -1.06 14.67 5.84
CA ALA A 112 -2.31 14.83 5.10
C ALA A 112 -3.17 13.55 5.09
N MET A 113 -2.54 12.37 5.16
CA MET A 113 -3.23 11.07 5.19
C MET A 113 -4.31 10.93 6.27
N PRO A 114 -4.04 11.21 7.57
CA PRO A 114 -5.07 11.13 8.61
C PRO A 114 -6.19 12.15 8.42
N ALA A 115 -5.92 13.30 7.79
CA ALA A 115 -6.96 14.27 7.44
C ALA A 115 -7.87 13.71 6.33
N ALA A 116 -7.31 13.10 5.28
CA ALA A 116 -8.08 12.43 4.24
C ALA A 116 -8.91 11.24 4.77
N ALA A 117 -8.35 10.47 5.71
CA ALA A 117 -9.04 9.37 6.40
C ALA A 117 -10.23 9.83 7.25
N PHE A 118 -10.20 11.06 7.76
CA PHE A 118 -11.34 11.61 8.50
C PHE A 118 -12.54 11.90 7.59
N PHE A 119 -12.29 12.38 6.37
CA PHE A 119 -13.36 12.69 5.40
C PHE A 119 -13.85 11.46 4.64
N LEU A 120 -12.98 10.49 4.36
CA LEU A 120 -13.29 9.28 3.60
C LEU A 120 -13.37 8.08 4.55
N ARG A 121 -14.55 7.83 5.10
CA ARG A 121 -14.82 6.69 6.00
C ARG A 121 -14.90 5.34 5.28
N ASP A 122 -15.07 5.34 3.96
CA ASP A 122 -15.07 4.12 3.16
C ASP A 122 -13.65 3.71 2.80
N TRP A 123 -13.24 2.52 3.25
CA TRP A 123 -11.92 1.95 2.98
C TRP A 123 -11.59 1.90 1.48
N ARG A 124 -12.58 1.64 0.61
CA ARG A 124 -12.40 1.65 -0.85
C ARG A 124 -12.05 3.03 -1.40
N MET A 125 -12.62 4.08 -0.83
CA MET A 125 -12.35 5.46 -1.23
C MET A 125 -10.96 5.94 -0.79
N LEU A 126 -10.35 5.28 0.20
CA LEU A 126 -8.96 5.56 0.59
C LEU A 126 -7.95 4.94 -0.37
N LEU A 127 -8.27 3.80 -0.97
CA LEU A 127 -7.37 3.15 -1.94
C LEU A 127 -7.30 3.90 -3.29
N ILE A 128 -8.37 4.61 -3.68
CA ILE A 128 -8.42 5.37 -4.94
C ILE A 128 -7.35 6.49 -5.00
N PRO A 129 -7.26 7.43 -4.04
CA PRO A 129 -6.23 8.48 -4.07
C PRO A 129 -4.81 7.90 -3.98
N MET A 130 -4.63 6.78 -3.28
CA MET A 130 -3.35 6.07 -3.25
C MET A 130 -2.99 5.51 -4.64
N ALA A 131 -3.92 4.85 -5.32
CA ALA A 131 -3.70 4.37 -6.69
C ALA A 131 -3.48 5.52 -7.69
N VAL A 132 -4.20 6.63 -7.54
CA VAL A 132 -4.06 7.82 -8.40
C VAL A 132 -2.69 8.47 -8.22
N SER A 133 -2.16 8.54 -7.01
CA SER A 133 -0.79 9.04 -6.78
C SER A 133 0.26 8.22 -7.55
N GLY A 134 0.09 6.89 -7.66
CA GLY A 134 0.97 6.03 -8.46
C GLY A 134 0.95 6.35 -9.96
N LEU A 135 -0.19 6.78 -10.51
CA LEU A 135 -0.32 7.15 -11.93
C LEU A 135 0.35 8.50 -12.26
N ILE A 136 0.38 9.43 -11.30
CA ILE A 136 1.00 10.77 -11.47
C ILE A 136 2.50 10.67 -11.75
N TYR A 137 3.15 9.58 -11.35
CA TYR A 137 4.59 9.36 -11.56
C TYR A 137 4.93 8.64 -12.89
N ILE A 138 3.94 8.18 -13.67
CA ILE A 138 4.18 7.57 -15.00
C ILE A 138 4.80 8.54 -16.02
N PRO A 139 4.42 9.84 -16.07
CA PRO A 139 5.04 10.82 -16.96
C PRO A 139 6.50 11.13 -16.62
N LEU A 140 6.95 10.84 -15.39
CA LEU A 140 8.35 11.03 -14.95
C LEU A 140 9.32 9.98 -15.54
N TRP A 141 8.84 9.08 -16.40
CA TRP A 141 9.68 8.13 -17.12
C TRP A 141 10.50 8.78 -18.25
N TRP A 142 10.02 9.90 -18.78
CA TRP A 142 10.73 10.72 -19.77
C TRP A 142 11.59 11.79 -19.08
#